data_AF-A0A6S6S3N8-F1
#
_entry.id   AF-A0A6S6S3N8-F1
#
_cell.length_a   1.000
_cell.length_b   1.000
_cell.length_c   1.000
_cell.angle_alpha   90.00
_cell.angle_beta   90.00
_cell.angle_gamma   90.00
#
_symmetry.space_group_name_H-M   'P 1'
#
loop_
_entity.id
_entity.type
_entity.pdbx_description
1 polymer ?
#
loop_
_entity_poly.entity_id
_entity_poly.type
_entity_poly.pdbx_seq_one_letter_code
_entity_poly.pdbx_strand_id
1 'polypeptide(L)'
;MVEQAKVAKANDSIIITTTTANSSLAQIASLSIAITVPEYTNIYMPMASRLAQLTLIDVLATGFILRRGQKFRDNLKCVKDILHDVYPDKL
;
A
#
# COMPACT_ATOMS: atom_id res chain seq x y z
N MET A 1 -10.71 12.27 1.45
CA MET A 1 -10.37 10.95 0.87
C MET A 1 -11.49 10.40 -0.01
N VAL A 2 -12.72 10.27 0.49
CA VAL A 2 -13.88 9.77 -0.29
C VAL A 2 -14.08 10.56 -1.58
N GLU A 3 -14.02 11.89 -1.53
CA GLU A 3 -14.19 12.73 -2.72
C GLU A 3 -13.10 12.50 -3.78
N GLN A 4 -11.85 12.36 -3.36
CA GLN A 4 -10.74 12.05 -4.26
C GLN A 4 -10.92 10.67 -4.92
N ALA A 5 -11.44 9.69 -4.16
CA ALA A 5 -11.77 8.38 -4.71
C ALA A 5 -12.91 8.45 -5.74
N LYS A 6 -13.92 9.32 -5.55
CA LYS A 6 -14.97 9.53 -6.56
C LYS A 6 -14.41 10.14 -7.84
N VAL A 7 -13.55 11.14 -7.73
CA VAL A 7 -12.89 11.74 -8.90
C VAL A 7 -12.05 10.70 -9.65
N ALA A 8 -11.24 9.90 -8.95
CA ALA A 8 -10.48 8.82 -9.56
C ALA A 8 -11.38 7.79 -10.25
N LYS A 9 -12.51 7.42 -9.62
CA LYS A 9 -13.48 6.47 -10.18
C LYS A 9 -14.14 7.00 -11.45
N ALA A 10 -14.46 8.30 -11.48
CA ALA A 10 -15.01 8.95 -12.66
C ALA A 10 -14.02 9.00 -13.84
N ASN A 11 -12.73 8.80 -13.58
CA ASN A 11 -11.67 8.68 -14.59
C ASN A 11 -11.23 7.21 -14.79
N ASP A 12 -12.13 6.25 -14.56
CA ASP A 12 -11.93 4.81 -14.77
C ASP A 12 -10.71 4.20 -14.06
N SER A 13 -10.23 4.84 -12.98
CA SER A 13 -9.11 4.33 -12.21
C SER A 13 -9.51 3.12 -11.38
N ILE A 14 -8.61 2.13 -11.28
CA ILE A 14 -8.75 1.03 -10.33
C ILE A 14 -8.47 1.55 -8.92
N ILE A 15 -9.44 1.46 -8.02
CA ILE A 15 -9.34 1.94 -6.65
C ILE A 15 -9.17 0.75 -5.72
N ILE A 16 -8.01 0.68 -5.06
CA ILE A 16 -7.73 -0.29 -3.99
C ILE A 16 -7.74 0.45 -2.66
N THR A 17 -8.56 0.00 -1.71
CA THR A 17 -8.67 0.64 -0.38
C THR A 17 -8.25 -0.29 0.75
N THR A 18 -7.52 0.26 1.72
CA THR A 18 -7.17 -0.40 2.99
C THR A 18 -7.83 0.37 4.14
N THR A 19 -9.02 -0.06 4.54
CA THR A 19 -9.84 0.66 5.54
C THR A 19 -10.76 -0.31 6.27
N THR A 20 -11.57 0.18 7.21
CA THR A 20 -12.58 -0.64 7.88
C THR A 20 -13.67 -1.05 6.89
N ALA A 21 -14.20 -2.25 7.09
CA ALA A 21 -15.30 -2.77 6.26
C ALA A 21 -16.51 -1.83 6.30
N ASN A 22 -17.25 -1.77 5.19
CA ASN A 22 -18.48 -0.99 5.02
C ASN A 22 -18.34 0.54 5.18
N SER A 23 -17.13 1.07 5.35
CA SER A 23 -16.89 2.52 5.33
C SER A 23 -17.25 3.12 3.97
N SER A 24 -17.58 4.42 3.93
CA SER A 24 -17.92 5.12 2.68
C SER A 24 -16.80 5.06 1.64
N LEU A 25 -15.55 4.91 2.07
CA LEU A 25 -14.41 4.74 1.17
C LEU A 25 -14.36 3.32 0.58
N ALA A 26 -14.62 2.28 1.39
CA ALA A 26 -14.66 0.89 0.93
C ALA A 26 -15.76 0.66 -0.13
N GLN A 27 -16.89 1.35 -0.02
CA GLN A 27 -18.00 1.24 -0.97
C GLN A 27 -17.67 1.76 -2.38
N ILE A 28 -16.69 2.65 -2.50
CA ILE A 28 -16.29 3.23 -3.80
C ILE A 28 -15.23 2.36 -4.48
N ALA A 29 -14.49 1.55 -3.71
CA ALA A 29 -13.36 0.77 -4.18
C ALA A 29 -13.73 -0.23 -5.28
N SER A 30 -12.79 -0.45 -6.19
CA SER A 30 -12.80 -1.60 -7.11
C SER A 30 -12.41 -2.87 -6.35
N LEU A 31 -11.52 -2.74 -5.36
CA LEU A 31 -11.12 -3.81 -4.45
C LEU A 31 -10.92 -3.22 -3.04
N SER A 32 -11.63 -3.75 -2.05
CA SER A 32 -11.46 -3.36 -0.66
C SER A 32 -10.76 -4.46 0.13
N ILE A 33 -9.58 -4.14 0.68
CA ILE A 33 -8.88 -4.98 1.65
C ILE A 33 -9.23 -4.44 3.04
N ALA A 34 -10.24 -5.05 3.66
CA ALA A 34 -10.71 -4.62 4.96
C ALA A 34 -9.69 -5.02 6.06
N ILE A 35 -9.24 -4.05 6.84
CA ILE A 35 -8.39 -4.27 8.01
C ILE A 35 -9.13 -3.75 9.24
N THR A 36 -9.50 -4.68 10.12
CA THR A 36 -10.08 -4.35 11.42
C THR A 36 -9.18 -4.95 12.48
N VAL A 37 -8.33 -4.10 13.09
CA VAL A 37 -7.54 -4.49 14.25
C VAL A 37 -8.22 -3.91 15.48
N PRO A 38 -8.61 -4.73 16.47
CA PRO A 38 -9.16 -4.20 17.72
C PRO A 38 -8.09 -3.35 18.40
N GLU A 39 -8.37 -2.08 18.61
CA GLU A 39 -7.53 -1.20 19.42
C GLU A 39 -7.83 -1.45 20.88
N TYR A 40 -6.89 -2.09 21.58
CA TYR A 40 -6.94 -2.16 23.03
C TYR A 40 -6.56 -0.78 23.59
N THR A 41 -7.38 -0.24 24.48
CA THR A 41 -7.28 1.10 25.09
C THR A 41 -6.07 1.29 26.02
N ASN A 42 -5.08 0.39 25.99
CA ASN A 42 -3.85 0.59 26.71
C ASN A 42 -2.96 1.56 25.92
N ILE A 43 -2.92 2.79 26.40
CA ILE A 43 -2.15 3.98 25.97
C ILE A 43 -0.69 3.75 25.52
N TYR A 44 -0.14 2.55 25.69
CA TYR A 44 1.23 2.17 25.35
C TYR A 44 1.36 1.24 24.13
N MET A 45 0.27 0.74 23.56
CA MET A 45 0.33 -0.02 22.31
C MET A 45 0.33 0.95 21.11
N PRO A 46 1.42 1.08 20.33
CA PRO A 46 1.34 1.80 19.07
C PRO A 46 0.24 1.17 18.24
N MET A 47 -0.68 2.00 17.71
CA MET A 47 -1.89 1.61 16.99
C MET A 47 -1.65 0.34 16.18
N ALA A 48 -2.02 -0.84 16.70
CA ALA A 48 -1.72 -2.13 16.06
C ALA A 48 -2.27 -2.18 14.62
N SER A 49 -3.34 -1.41 14.39
CA SER A 49 -3.87 -1.04 13.08
C SER A 49 -2.79 -0.54 12.10
N ARG A 50 -1.89 0.34 12.54
CA ARG A 50 -0.82 0.89 11.70
C ARG A 50 0.23 -0.15 11.34
N LEU A 51 0.62 -1.01 12.28
CA LEU A 51 1.53 -2.13 11.99
C LEU A 51 0.89 -3.09 10.99
N ALA A 52 -0.38 -3.46 11.18
CA ALA A 52 -1.10 -4.31 10.23
C ALA A 52 -1.19 -3.69 8.83
N GLN A 53 -1.43 -2.37 8.73
CA GLN A 53 -1.44 -1.66 7.45
C GLN A 53 -0.07 -1.67 6.76
N LEU A 54 1.02 -1.43 7.50
CA LEU A 54 2.37 -1.46 6.96
C LEU A 54 2.74 -2.86 6.47
N THR A 55 2.51 -3.87 7.31
CA THR A 55 2.75 -5.28 6.95
C THR A 55 1.93 -5.69 5.72
N LEU A 56 0.68 -5.25 5.60
CA LEU A 56 -0.12 -5.53 4.41
C LEU A 56 0.55 -4.96 3.14
N ILE A 57 1.02 -3.71 3.19
CA ILE A 57 1.71 -3.07 2.06
C ILE A 57 2.97 -3.85 1.70
N ASP A 58 3.77 -4.26 2.70
CA ASP A 58 4.99 -5.03 2.49
C ASP A 58 4.71 -6.39 1.83
N VAL A 59 3.67 -7.09 2.29
CA VAL A 59 3.25 -8.38 1.72
C VAL A 59 2.78 -8.22 0.28
N LEU A 60 2.00 -7.18 -0.03
CA LEU A 60 1.54 -6.91 -1.40
C LEU A 60 2.71 -6.58 -2.33
N ALA A 61 3.62 -5.71 -1.90
CA ALA A 61 4.79 -5.34 -2.67
C ALA A 61 5.70 -6.55 -2.91
N THR A 62 6.01 -7.30 -1.85
CA THR A 62 6.85 -8.50 -1.93
C THR A 62 6.22 -9.57 -2.82
N GLY A 63 4.93 -9.87 -2.63
CA GLY A 63 4.20 -10.83 -3.45
C GLY A 63 4.17 -10.44 -4.93
N PHE A 64 3.98 -9.16 -5.22
CA PHE A 64 4.05 -8.63 -6.59
C PHE A 64 5.43 -8.82 -7.21
N ILE A 65 6.50 -8.47 -6.50
CA ILE A 65 7.89 -8.60 -6.95
C ILE A 65 8.23 -10.07 -7.20
N LEU A 66 7.87 -10.97 -6.27
CA LEU A 66 8.14 -12.40 -6.39
C LEU A 66 7.42 -13.01 -7.60
N ARG A 67 6.15 -12.64 -7.83
CA ARG A 67 5.32 -13.18 -8.92
C ARG A 67 5.76 -12.73 -10.31
N ARG A 68 6.40 -11.56 -10.45
CA ARG A 68 6.86 -11.04 -11.76
C ARG A 68 8.15 -11.68 -12.29
N GLY A 69 8.86 -12.47 -11.47
CA GLY A 69 10.03 -13.24 -11.89
C GLY A 69 11.32 -12.43 -12.00
N GLN A 70 12.38 -13.06 -12.52
CA GLN A 70 13.76 -12.54 -12.46
C GLN A 70 13.95 -11.22 -13.21
N LYS A 71 13.41 -11.12 -14.45
CA LYS A 71 13.55 -9.92 -15.29
C LYS A 71 13.05 -8.64 -14.61
N PHE A 72 11.97 -8.74 -13.83
CA PHE A 72 11.45 -7.59 -13.10
C PHE A 72 12.37 -7.16 -11.95
N ARG A 73 12.98 -8.13 -11.25
CA ARG A 73 13.96 -7.85 -10.20
C ARG A 73 15.23 -7.21 -10.75
N ASP A 74 15.69 -7.65 -11.92
CA ASP A 74 16.85 -7.07 -12.59
C ASP A 74 16.59 -5.60 -12.95
N ASN A 75 15.38 -5.28 -13.45
CA ASN A 75 14.96 -3.91 -13.71
C ASN A 75 14.95 -3.06 -12.42
N LEU A 76 14.42 -3.58 -11.31
CA LEU A 76 14.45 -2.87 -10.02
C LEU A 76 15.87 -2.59 -9.54
N LYS A 77 16.79 -3.55 -9.73
CA LYS A 77 18.20 -3.36 -9.40
C LYS A 77 18.83 -2.24 -10.24
N CYS A 78 18.58 -2.22 -11.55
CA CYS A 78 19.06 -1.17 -12.43
C CYS A 78 18.57 0.23 -11.99
N VAL A 79 17.28 0.36 -11.65
CA VAL A 79 16.73 1.63 -11.12
C VAL A 79 17.43 2.04 -9.82
N LYS A 80 17.66 1.09 -8.91
CA LYS A 80 18.37 1.37 -7.65
C LYS A 80 19.79 1.88 -7.91
N ASP A 81 20.51 1.24 -8.82
CA ASP A 81 21.89 1.58 -9.14
C ASP A 81 21.98 2.97 -9.78
N ILE A 82 21.03 3.34 -10.66
CA ILE A 82 20.93 4.69 -11.23
C ILE A 82 20.68 5.74 -10.13
N LEU A 83 19.76 5.46 -9.20
CA LEU A 83 19.45 6.42 -8.12
C LEU A 83 20.64 6.65 -7.19
N HIS A 84 21.44 5.61 -6.91
CA HIS A 84 22.67 5.73 -6.14
C HIS A 84 23.72 6.59 -6.87
N ASP A 85 23.86 6.43 -8.19
CA ASP A 85 24.79 7.23 -8.99
C ASP A 85 24.39 8.72 -9.03
N VAL A 86 23.08 9.00 -9.10
CA VAL A 86 22.54 10.37 -9.13
C VAL A 86 22.56 11.04 -7.75
N TYR A 87 22.41 10.27 -6.67
CA TYR A 87 22.36 10.78 -5.29
C TYR A 87 23.30 10.01 -4.34
N PRO A 88 24.62 10.09 -4.54
CA PRO A 88 25.59 9.26 -3.81
C PRO A 88 25.61 9.51 -2.29
N ASP A 89 25.19 10.69 -1.84
CA ASP A 89 25.25 11.08 -0.41
C ASP A 89 23.92 10.90 0.35
N LYS A 90 22.85 10.40 -0.30
CA LYS A 90 21.49 10.34 0.27
C LYS A 90 20.90 8.94 0.43
N LEU A 91 21.61 7.90 -0.01
CA LEU A 91 21.18 6.50 0.11
C LEU A 91 22.23 5.62 0.79
#